data_AF-A0A1Y5LRG4-F1
#
_entry.id   AF-A0A1Y5LRG4-F1
#
_cell.length_a   1.000
_cell.length_b   1.000
_cell.length_c   1.000
_cell.angle_alpha   90.00
_cell.angle_beta   90.00
_cell.angle_gamma   90.00
#
_symmetry.space_group_name_H-M   'P 1'
#
loop_
_entity.id
_entity.type
_entity.pdbx_description
1 polymer ?
#
loop_
_entity_poly.entity_id
_entity_poly.type
_entity_poly.pdbx_seq_one_letter_code
_entity_poly.pdbx_strand_id
1 'polypeptide(L)'
;MQITVSFDPEVDYAEDVAERVAWAYGYQSVEDLLPSEDGDDGDGNGDSGGLDGWTATKMKKFALALKPTARKVLRAIAEGAPETTVESIQSTTGLEPSAFAGSMSSFGYAVNNTRGVRDKPYTKNGQVYSMTAPIAELVLRVLDDNGL
;
A
#
# COMPACT_ATOMS: atom_id res chain seq x y z
N MET A 1 2.27 20.38 13.13
CA MET A 1 2.55 21.56 12.30
C MET A 1 1.21 22.10 11.86
N GLN A 2 0.83 23.29 12.29
CA GLN A 2 -0.46 23.89 11.95
C GLN A 2 -0.20 24.87 10.80
N ILE A 3 -0.84 24.63 9.66
CA ILE A 3 -0.72 25.47 8.47
C ILE A 3 -1.95 26.37 8.45
N THR A 4 -1.72 27.68 8.41
CA THR A 4 -2.79 28.68 8.28
C THR A 4 -2.71 29.25 6.88
N VAL A 5 -3.77 29.07 6.09
CA VAL A 5 -3.94 29.68 4.76
C VAL A 5 -4.99 30.79 4.90
N SER A 6 -4.60 32.03 4.61
CA SER A 6 -5.51 33.18 4.57
C SER A 6 -5.88 33.46 3.11
N PHE A 7 -7.17 33.67 2.84
CA PHE A 7 -7.68 34.02 1.52
C PHE A 7 -8.72 35.14 1.64
N ASP A 8 -8.88 35.92 0.58
CA ASP A 8 -9.86 36.99 0.45
C ASP A 8 -10.93 36.60 -0.59
N PRO A 9 -12.18 36.32 -0.17
CA PRO A 9 -13.23 35.80 -1.06
C PRO A 9 -13.69 36.80 -2.13
N GLU A 10 -13.33 38.09 -2.04
CA GLU A 10 -13.70 39.08 -3.06
C GLU A 10 -12.70 39.14 -4.23
N VAL A 11 -11.50 38.57 -4.06
CA VAL A 11 -10.39 38.74 -5.01
C VAL A 11 -9.72 37.41 -5.40
N ASP A 12 -9.69 36.43 -4.51
CA ASP A 12 -9.09 35.13 -4.77
C ASP A 12 -10.11 34.18 -5.44
N TYR A 13 -9.74 33.60 -6.59
CA TYR A 13 -10.54 32.55 -7.21
C TYR A 13 -10.43 31.25 -6.42
N ALA A 14 -11.51 30.46 -6.39
CA ALA A 14 -11.56 29.20 -5.65
C ALA A 14 -10.46 28.22 -6.08
N GLU A 15 -10.07 28.25 -7.36
CA GLU A 15 -8.99 27.44 -7.94
C GLU A 15 -7.62 27.81 -7.35
N ASP A 16 -7.32 29.10 -7.23
CA ASP A 16 -6.05 29.60 -6.67
C ASP A 16 -5.91 29.27 -5.17
N VAL A 17 -7.01 29.33 -4.43
CA VAL A 17 -7.05 28.94 -3.01
C VAL A 17 -6.80 27.45 -2.86
N ALA A 18 -7.42 26.63 -3.72
CA ALA A 18 -7.24 25.19 -3.71
C ALA A 18 -5.79 24.78 -4.05
N GLU A 19 -5.15 25.45 -5.00
CA GLU A 19 -3.75 25.18 -5.37
C GLU A 19 -2.79 25.55 -4.23
N ARG A 20 -3.02 26.68 -3.55
CA ARG A 20 -2.24 27.06 -2.37
C ARG A 20 -2.39 26.06 -1.22
N VAL A 21 -3.59 25.52 -1.01
CA VAL A 21 -3.82 24.45 -0.04
C VAL A 21 -3.08 23.18 -0.49
N ALA A 22 -3.12 22.82 -1.78
CA ALA A 22 -2.42 21.65 -2.30
C ALA A 22 -0.91 21.74 -2.02
N TRP A 23 -0.27 22.86 -2.39
CA TRP A 23 1.15 23.06 -2.15
C TRP A 23 1.51 23.14 -0.67
N ALA A 24 0.68 23.78 0.16
CA ALA A 24 0.94 23.88 1.59
C ALA A 24 0.95 22.50 2.26
N TYR A 25 0.13 21.57 1.77
CA TYR A 25 0.13 20.18 2.22
C TYR A 25 1.09 19.27 1.43
N GLY A 26 1.92 19.84 0.54
CA GLY A 26 2.99 19.15 -0.19
C GLY A 26 2.52 18.35 -1.41
N TYR A 27 1.36 18.68 -1.97
CA TYR A 27 0.85 18.13 -3.23
C TYR A 27 1.34 18.93 -4.44
N GLN A 28 1.29 18.34 -5.64
CA GLN A 28 1.79 18.99 -6.86
C GLN A 28 0.67 19.69 -7.65
N SER A 29 -0.57 19.20 -7.56
CA SER A 29 -1.74 19.86 -8.14
C SER A 29 -2.99 19.78 -7.24
N VAL A 30 -4.04 20.51 -7.60
CA VAL A 30 -5.35 20.46 -6.91
C VAL A 30 -6.04 19.11 -7.09
N GLU A 31 -5.79 18.41 -8.18
CA GLU A 31 -6.37 17.08 -8.44
C GLU A 31 -5.88 16.04 -7.40
N ASP A 32 -4.69 16.26 -6.82
CA ASP A 32 -4.16 15.43 -5.73
C ASP A 32 -4.93 15.63 -4.39
N LEU A 33 -5.68 16.71 -4.24
CA LEU A 33 -6.54 16.98 -3.08
C LEU A 33 -7.92 16.33 -3.20
N LEU A 34 -8.39 16.10 -4.43
CA LEU A 34 -9.70 15.53 -4.68
C LEU A 34 -9.64 14.00 -4.51
N PRO A 35 -10.46 13.39 -3.64
CA PRO A 35 -10.61 11.94 -3.64
C PRO A 35 -11.16 11.53 -5.00
N SER A 36 -10.44 10.69 -5.74
CA SER A 36 -10.87 10.21 -7.05
C SER A 36 -12.22 9.51 -6.92
N GLU A 37 -13.30 10.20 -7.27
CA GLU A 37 -14.56 9.59 -7.66
C GLU A 37 -14.43 9.21 -9.12
N ASP A 38 -13.89 8.03 -9.40
CA ASP A 38 -14.05 7.42 -10.71
C ASP A 38 -14.14 5.89 -10.52
N GLY A 39 -15.18 5.21 -10.99
CA GLY A 39 -15.83 5.51 -12.27
C GLY A 39 -15.04 4.81 -13.36
N ASP A 40 -15.75 3.95 -14.06
CA ASP A 40 -15.28 2.99 -15.05
C ASP A 40 -14.79 3.66 -16.35
N ASP A 41 -14.07 2.87 -17.14
CA ASP A 41 -13.73 3.02 -18.57
C ASP A 41 -12.61 3.97 -19.02
N GLY A 42 -11.51 3.38 -19.49
CA GLY A 42 -10.47 4.08 -20.24
C GLY A 42 -9.33 3.16 -20.69
N ASP A 43 -9.60 2.36 -21.72
CA ASP A 43 -8.70 1.45 -22.42
C ASP A 43 -7.32 2.07 -22.72
N GLY A 44 -6.27 1.47 -22.14
CA GLY A 44 -4.88 1.86 -22.28
C GLY A 44 -4.00 0.63 -22.37
N ASN A 45 -3.82 0.15 -23.60
CA ASN A 45 -2.92 -0.93 -23.99
C ASN A 45 -1.49 -0.69 -23.47
N GLY A 46 -1.12 -1.42 -22.42
CA GLY A 46 0.22 -1.46 -21.84
C GLY A 46 0.58 -2.88 -21.44
N ASP A 47 1.33 -3.55 -22.32
CA ASP A 47 2.07 -4.77 -22.02
C ASP A 47 3.17 -4.44 -20.99
N SER A 48 2.86 -4.61 -19.71
CA SER A 48 3.81 -4.56 -18.59
C SER A 48 3.57 -5.75 -17.67
N GLY A 49 4.22 -6.87 -17.98
CA GLY A 49 4.38 -7.95 -17.02
C GLY A 49 5.23 -7.49 -15.82
N GLY A 50 4.60 -6.98 -14.76
CA GLY A 50 5.27 -6.79 -13.47
C GLY A 50 4.66 -5.73 -12.56
N LEU A 51 3.62 -6.08 -11.78
CA LEU A 51 3.19 -5.42 -10.52
C LEU A 51 3.59 -3.92 -10.36
N ASP A 52 3.18 -3.08 -11.32
CA ASP A 52 3.64 -1.69 -11.58
C ASP A 52 3.41 -0.67 -10.44
N GLY A 53 2.81 -1.07 -9.32
CA GLY A 53 2.48 -0.17 -8.21
C GLY A 53 3.54 -0.10 -7.11
N TRP A 54 4.33 -1.15 -6.91
CA TRP A 54 5.09 -1.38 -5.68
C TRP A 54 6.56 -0.97 -5.82
N THR A 55 6.93 0.15 -5.18
CA THR A 55 8.33 0.61 -5.05
C THR A 55 8.87 0.34 -3.64
N ALA A 56 10.19 0.42 -3.43
CA ALA A 56 10.80 0.26 -2.10
C ALA A 56 10.22 1.25 -1.08
N THR A 57 10.01 2.50 -1.48
CA THR A 57 9.42 3.54 -0.63
C THR A 57 7.98 3.19 -0.24
N LYS A 58 7.17 2.72 -1.19
CA LYS A 58 5.77 2.33 -0.94
C LYS A 58 5.70 1.07 -0.08
N MET A 59 6.53 0.07 -0.37
CA MET A 59 6.63 -1.16 0.42
C MET A 59 7.06 -0.86 1.86
N LYS A 60 8.00 0.06 2.07
CA LYS A 60 8.39 0.51 3.41
C LYS A 60 7.22 1.14 4.17
N LYS A 61 6.48 2.06 3.54
CA LYS A 61 5.28 2.66 4.14
C LYS A 61 4.24 1.60 4.51
N PHE A 62 4.00 0.66 3.59
CA PHE A 62 3.11 -0.46 3.81
C PHE A 62 3.55 -1.33 4.99
N ALA A 63 4.81 -1.78 5.01
CA ALA A 63 5.36 -2.61 6.08
C ALA A 63 5.34 -1.91 7.45
N LEU A 64 5.57 -0.60 7.50
CA LEU A 64 5.49 0.19 8.74
C LEU A 64 4.05 0.32 9.25
N ALA A 65 3.06 0.35 8.36
CA ALA A 65 1.64 0.35 8.73
C ALA A 65 1.14 -1.03 9.22
N LEU A 66 1.93 -2.09 9.05
CA LEU A 66 1.59 -3.43 9.51
C LEU A 66 1.91 -3.62 11.00
N LYS A 67 0.99 -4.26 11.70
CA LYS A 67 1.26 -4.83 13.03
C LYS A 67 2.42 -5.84 12.93
N PRO A 68 3.21 -6.04 14.00
CA PRO A 68 4.34 -6.98 13.99
C PRO A 68 3.97 -8.40 13.53
N THR A 69 2.80 -8.91 13.91
CA THR A 69 2.32 -10.23 13.47
C THR A 69 2.05 -10.27 11.96
N ALA A 70 1.50 -9.20 11.39
CA ALA A 70 1.25 -9.11 9.96
C ALA A 70 2.55 -8.98 9.16
N ARG A 71 3.61 -8.36 9.72
CA ARG A 71 4.94 -8.37 9.09
C ARG A 71 5.55 -9.77 9.02
N LYS A 72 5.38 -10.58 10.08
CA LYS A 72 5.79 -12.00 10.06
C LYS A 72 5.05 -12.78 8.98
N VAL A 73 3.74 -12.56 8.85
CA VAL A 73 2.93 -13.17 7.77
C VAL A 73 3.41 -12.72 6.39
N LEU A 74 3.69 -11.43 6.21
CA LEU A 74 4.18 -10.89 4.94
C LEU A 74 5.53 -11.51 4.55
N ARG A 75 6.45 -11.62 5.52
CA ARG A 75 7.74 -12.28 5.34
C ARG A 75 7.56 -13.74 4.93
N ALA A 76 6.72 -14.51 5.64
CA ALA A 76 6.47 -15.91 5.32
C ALA A 76 5.83 -16.10 3.92
N ILE A 77 4.99 -15.17 3.46
CA ILE A 77 4.48 -15.18 2.08
C ILE A 77 5.62 -14.96 1.08
N ALA A 78 6.50 -13.99 1.34
CA ALA A 78 7.61 -13.68 0.44
C ALA A 78 8.67 -14.80 0.40
N GLU A 79 9.01 -15.41 1.53
CA GLU A 79 9.93 -16.57 1.60
C GLU A 79 9.35 -17.81 0.89
N GLY A 80 8.02 -17.95 0.89
CA GLY A 80 7.31 -19.03 0.21
C GLY A 80 6.96 -18.73 -1.25
N ALA A 81 7.41 -17.62 -1.84
CA ALA A 81 7.14 -17.32 -3.25
C ALA A 81 7.73 -18.41 -4.17
N PRO A 82 7.09 -18.74 -5.31
CA PRO A 82 5.98 -18.02 -5.94
C PRO A 82 4.59 -18.31 -5.35
N GLU A 83 4.42 -19.43 -4.66
CA GLU A 83 3.14 -19.86 -4.10
C GLU A 83 3.32 -20.55 -2.75
N THR A 84 2.53 -20.14 -1.76
CA THR A 84 2.54 -20.76 -0.43
C THR A 84 1.13 -20.88 0.14
N THR A 85 0.88 -21.91 0.95
CA THR A 85 -0.45 -22.16 1.50
C THR A 85 -0.66 -21.41 2.81
N VAL A 86 -1.92 -21.10 3.14
CA VAL A 86 -2.31 -20.54 4.44
C VAL A 86 -1.79 -21.41 5.59
N GLU A 87 -1.88 -22.73 5.47
CA GLU A 87 -1.39 -23.69 6.47
C GLU A 87 0.13 -23.62 6.65
N SER A 88 0.89 -23.55 5.55
CA SER A 88 2.34 -23.40 5.61
C SER A 88 2.73 -22.10 6.32
N ILE A 89 2.07 -20.99 5.99
CA ILE A 89 2.33 -19.70 6.64
C ILE A 89 1.99 -19.76 8.13
N GLN A 90 0.85 -20.35 8.50
CA GLN A 90 0.47 -20.50 9.91
C GLN A 90 1.47 -21.36 10.68
N SER A 91 1.96 -22.45 10.06
CA SER A 91 3.01 -23.30 10.62
C SER A 91 4.33 -22.55 10.81
N THR A 92 4.80 -21.84 9.78
CA THR A 92 6.06 -21.08 9.82
C THR A 92 6.01 -19.91 10.82
N THR A 93 4.89 -19.21 10.88
CA THR A 93 4.74 -18.04 11.76
C THR A 93 4.38 -18.42 13.20
N GLY A 94 3.87 -19.63 13.44
CA GLY A 94 3.39 -20.11 14.74
C GLY A 94 2.21 -19.30 15.28
N LEU A 95 1.46 -18.63 14.40
CA LEU A 95 0.36 -17.76 14.81
C LEU A 95 -0.94 -18.56 14.98
N GLU A 96 -1.58 -18.39 16.13
CA GLU A 96 -2.95 -18.87 16.36
C GLU A 96 -3.94 -18.27 15.35
N PRO A 97 -5.04 -18.98 15.01
CA PRO A 97 -6.00 -18.53 14.00
C PRO A 97 -6.55 -17.11 14.22
N SER A 98 -6.78 -16.72 15.48
CA SER A 98 -7.27 -15.38 15.84
C SER A 98 -6.25 -14.28 15.54
N ALA A 99 -4.96 -14.53 15.83
CA ALA A 99 -3.86 -13.62 15.52
C ALA A 99 -3.62 -13.53 14.01
N PHE A 100 -3.80 -14.63 13.28
CA PHE A 100 -3.74 -14.66 11.82
C PHE A 100 -4.87 -13.82 11.21
N ALA A 101 -6.12 -13.99 11.67
CA ALA A 101 -7.26 -13.17 11.23
C ALA A 101 -7.03 -11.68 11.51
N GLY A 102 -6.52 -11.34 12.70
CA GLY A 102 -6.15 -9.96 13.04
C GLY A 102 -5.04 -9.38 12.15
N SER A 103 -4.15 -10.23 11.65
CA SER A 103 -3.09 -9.84 10.70
C SER A 103 -3.66 -9.52 9.32
N MET A 104 -4.68 -10.26 8.87
CA MET A 104 -5.40 -9.97 7.61
C MET A 104 -6.09 -8.59 7.61
N SER A 105 -6.67 -8.19 8.75
CA SER A 105 -7.22 -6.84 8.91
C SER A 105 -6.14 -5.75 8.82
N SER A 106 -4.94 -6.02 9.37
CA SER A 106 -3.80 -5.10 9.28
C SER A 106 -3.35 -4.88 7.84
N PHE A 107 -3.38 -5.92 7.00
CA PHE A 107 -3.07 -5.79 5.58
C PHE A 107 -4.07 -4.91 4.83
N GLY A 108 -5.37 -5.07 5.08
CA GLY A 108 -6.40 -4.21 4.49
C GLY A 108 -6.20 -2.74 4.86
N TYR A 109 -5.94 -2.47 6.14
CA TYR A 109 -5.60 -1.13 6.60
C TYR A 109 -4.34 -0.57 5.91
N ALA A 110 -3.27 -1.36 5.81
CA ALA A 110 -2.01 -0.90 5.22
C ALA A 110 -2.14 -0.57 3.72
N VAL A 111 -2.92 -1.33 2.94
CA VAL A 111 -3.19 -1.00 1.53
C VAL A 111 -3.89 0.36 1.42
N ASN A 112 -4.98 0.56 2.17
CA ASN A 112 -5.75 1.80 2.13
C ASN A 112 -4.94 3.04 2.55
N ASN A 113 -3.90 2.86 3.38
CA ASN A 113 -3.03 3.95 3.83
C ASN A 113 -1.77 4.13 2.97
N THR A 114 -1.51 3.25 2.01
CA THR A 114 -0.34 3.35 1.11
C THR A 114 -0.78 3.98 -0.21
N ARG A 115 -0.46 5.26 -0.41
CA ARG A 115 -0.84 6.00 -1.63
C ARG A 115 -0.23 5.41 -2.90
N GLY A 116 -1.04 5.33 -3.95
CA GLY A 116 -0.61 4.89 -5.29
C GLY A 116 -0.40 3.39 -5.42
N VAL A 117 -0.96 2.58 -4.52
CA VAL A 117 -1.14 1.13 -4.68
C VAL A 117 -2.60 0.82 -4.39
N ARG A 118 -3.25 0.09 -5.30
CA ARG A 118 -4.65 -0.32 -5.16
C ARG A 118 -4.77 -1.69 -4.51
N ASP A 119 -3.79 -2.56 -4.77
CA ASP A 119 -3.81 -3.96 -4.34
C ASP A 119 -2.63 -4.33 -3.43
N LYS A 120 -2.82 -5.41 -2.67
CA LYS A 120 -1.77 -6.05 -1.86
C LYS A 120 -0.62 -6.50 -2.75
N PRO A 121 0.60 -6.65 -2.21
CA PRO A 121 1.75 -7.16 -2.97
C PRO A 121 1.68 -8.66 -3.29
N TYR A 122 0.56 -9.32 -2.98
CA TYR A 122 0.30 -10.73 -3.23
C TYR A 122 -1.18 -10.91 -3.60
N THR A 123 -1.47 -11.99 -4.31
CA THR A 123 -2.84 -12.44 -4.60
C THR A 123 -3.20 -13.63 -3.70
N LYS A 124 -4.49 -13.86 -3.46
CA LYS A 124 -4.97 -15.02 -2.69
C LYS A 124 -6.02 -15.77 -3.51
N ASN A 125 -5.71 -17.02 -3.86
CA ASN A 125 -6.59 -17.93 -4.59
C ASN A 125 -6.95 -19.10 -3.67
N GLY A 126 -8.14 -19.05 -3.06
CA GLY A 126 -8.56 -20.05 -2.08
C GLY A 126 -7.65 -20.06 -0.84
N GLN A 127 -6.88 -21.13 -0.66
CA GLN A 127 -5.93 -21.29 0.45
C GLN A 127 -4.47 -21.03 0.05
N VAL A 128 -4.22 -20.57 -1.18
CA VAL A 128 -2.88 -20.30 -1.70
C VAL A 128 -2.68 -18.80 -1.83
N TYR A 129 -1.54 -18.31 -1.34
CA TYR A 129 -1.05 -16.97 -1.62
C TYR A 129 0.01 -17.06 -2.71
N SER A 130 -0.06 -16.16 -3.67
CA SER A 130 0.90 -16.07 -4.76
C SER A 130 1.56 -14.70 -4.78
N MET A 131 2.87 -14.67 -4.98
CA MET A 131 3.68 -13.46 -5.04
C MET A 131 4.76 -13.64 -6.09
N THR A 132 4.98 -12.64 -6.95
CA THR A 132 6.04 -12.74 -7.95
C THR A 132 7.41 -12.58 -7.29
N ALA A 133 8.43 -13.22 -7.85
CA ALA A 133 9.80 -13.16 -7.30
C ALA A 133 10.32 -11.73 -7.10
N PRO A 134 10.13 -10.76 -8.04
CA PRO A 134 10.59 -9.38 -7.82
C PRO A 134 9.96 -8.69 -6.61
N ILE A 135 8.68 -8.97 -6.33
CA ILE A 135 8.00 -8.38 -5.16
C ILE A 135 8.39 -9.10 -3.88
N ALA A 136 8.61 -10.42 -3.92
CA ALA A 136 9.15 -11.16 -2.78
C ALA A 136 10.53 -10.61 -2.37
N GLU A 137 11.43 -10.43 -3.34
CA GLU A 137 12.73 -9.80 -3.10
C GLU A 137 12.61 -8.40 -2.52
N LEU A 138 11.68 -7.58 -3.06
CA LEU A 138 11.41 -6.24 -2.56
C LEU A 138 10.94 -6.24 -1.10
N VAL A 139 10.00 -7.14 -0.76
CA VAL A 139 9.45 -7.29 0.59
C VAL A 139 10.57 -7.66 1.56
N LEU A 140 11.33 -8.72 1.26
CA LEU A 140 12.39 -9.22 2.14
C LEU A 140 13.45 -8.15 2.39
N ARG A 141 13.95 -7.52 1.32
CA ARG A 141 14.90 -6.41 1.42
C ARG A 141 14.38 -5.28 2.32
N VAL A 142 13.14 -4.84 2.11
CA VAL A 142 12.58 -3.74 2.91
C VAL A 142 12.41 -4.12 4.38
N LEU A 143 12.01 -5.35 4.68
CA LEU A 143 11.89 -5.79 6.07
C LEU A 143 13.27 -5.88 6.74
N ASP A 144 14.27 -6.44 6.06
CA ASP A 144 15.63 -6.58 6.58
C ASP A 144 16.32 -5.22 6.79
N ASP A 145 16.28 -4.33 5.79
CA ASP A 145 16.91 -3.00 5.84
C ASP A 145 16.36 -2.11 6.96
N ASN A 146 15.15 -2.38 7.44
CA ASN A 146 14.47 -1.58 8.45
C ASN A 146 14.31 -2.31 9.79
N GLY A 147 14.85 -3.53 9.94
CA GLY A 147 14.75 -4.34 11.16
C GLY A 147 13.31 -4.66 11.56
N LEU A 148 12.44 -4.93 10.57
CA LEU A 148 10.99 -5.09 10.73
C LEU A 148 10.49 -6.52 10.76
#